data_AF-A0A7J5WW21-F1
#
_entry.id   AF-A0A7J5WW21-F1
#
_cell.length_a   1.000
_cell.length_b   1.000
_cell.length_c   1.000
_cell.angle_alpha   90.00
_cell.angle_beta   90.00
_cell.angle_gamma   90.00
#
_symmetry.space_group_name_H-M   'P 1'
#
loop_
_entity.id
_entity.type
_entity.pdbx_description
1 polymer ?
#
loop_
_entity_poly.entity_id
_entity_poly.type
_entity_poly.pdbx_seq_one_letter_code
_entity_poly.pdbx_strand_id
1 'polypeptide(L)'
;MPNDPQQPDEQQQPDEPTVTETETLETPAPDEPTENEPTPEPEPDVFPRAYVQQLRQENADYRNRAKAADDLAKRLHTELVRATGKLADPTDMPFDAEHLEDPDKLTASIDQLLSVKPHLKARRIVGAVGQGESGTTTGVDLLGIMRGTA
;
A
#
# COMPACT_ATOMS: atom_id res chain seq x y z
N MET A 1 51.36 8.71 28.62
CA MET A 1 50.14 8.02 28.19
C MET A 1 49.10 9.10 27.90
N PRO A 2 48.41 9.00 26.76
CA PRO A 2 47.62 10.03 26.11
C PRO A 2 46.14 9.96 26.52
N ASN A 3 45.35 11.03 26.41
CA ASN A 3 44.41 11.23 25.30
C ASN A 3 43.61 12.53 25.47
N ASP A 4 43.27 13.11 24.31
CA ASP A 4 42.60 14.37 24.02
C ASP A 4 41.08 14.36 24.35
N PRO A 5 40.29 15.42 24.05
CA PRO A 5 39.14 15.89 24.84
C PRO A 5 37.79 15.56 24.12
N GLN A 6 36.71 16.30 24.44
CA GLN A 6 35.34 16.30 23.87
C GLN A 6 34.31 15.53 24.72
N GLN A 7 33.49 16.22 25.54
CA GLN A 7 32.14 16.78 25.27
C GLN A 7 31.05 15.70 25.05
N PRO A 8 29.73 15.96 25.29
CA PRO A 8 29.03 17.25 25.52
C PRO A 8 28.16 17.25 26.81
N ASP A 9 27.78 18.36 27.43
CA ASP A 9 26.98 19.52 26.98
C ASP A 9 25.50 19.20 26.64
N GLU A 10 24.64 20.10 27.15
CA GLU A 10 23.27 20.42 26.69
C GLU A 10 22.08 19.64 27.29
N GLN A 11 21.57 20.20 28.40
CA GLN A 11 20.14 20.23 28.68
C GLN A 11 19.48 21.16 27.65
N GLN A 12 18.92 20.60 26.58
CA GLN A 12 18.04 21.32 25.65
C GLN A 12 16.57 21.06 26.02
N GLN A 13 15.94 22.13 26.52
CA GLN A 13 14.49 22.29 26.53
C GLN A 13 13.95 22.23 25.09
N PRO A 14 12.76 21.66 24.86
CA PRO A 14 12.13 21.70 23.55
C PRO A 14 11.66 23.12 23.21
N ASP A 15 12.18 23.60 22.09
CA ASP A 15 11.79 24.71 21.22
C ASP A 15 10.43 25.39 21.52
N GLU A 16 10.51 26.67 21.91
CA GLU A 16 9.42 27.63 21.71
C GLU A 16 9.38 28.04 20.22
N PRO A 17 8.23 27.99 19.53
CA PRO A 17 8.12 28.60 18.22
C PRO A 17 8.12 30.13 18.36
N THR A 18 9.17 30.75 17.83
CA THR A 18 9.26 32.19 17.54
C THR A 18 8.01 32.65 16.79
N VAL A 19 7.20 33.48 17.45
CA VAL A 19 6.05 34.14 16.84
C VAL A 19 6.55 35.43 16.21
N THR A 20 6.42 35.52 14.89
CA THR A 20 6.72 36.69 14.07
C THR A 20 5.98 37.93 14.59
N GLU A 21 6.75 38.98 14.85
CA GLU A 21 6.31 40.31 15.25
C GLU A 21 5.46 40.95 14.13
N THR A 22 4.14 40.95 14.30
CA THR A 22 3.22 41.76 13.48
C THR A 22 3.07 43.14 14.09
N GLU A 23 3.70 44.11 13.45
CA GLU A 23 3.53 45.55 13.61
C GLU A 23 2.03 45.92 13.66
N THR A 24 1.58 46.34 14.84
CA THR A 24 0.19 46.72 15.09
C THR A 24 0.05 48.22 14.88
N LEU A 25 -0.65 48.61 13.81
CA LEU A 25 -1.00 50.00 13.51
C LEU A 25 -2.08 50.49 14.49
N GLU A 26 -1.73 51.53 15.24
CA GLU A 26 -2.59 52.27 16.15
C GLU A 26 -3.74 52.97 15.39
N THR A 27 -4.98 52.64 15.75
CA THR A 27 -6.19 53.35 15.32
C THR A 27 -6.97 53.74 16.59
N PRO A 28 -7.47 54.99 16.74
CA PRO A 28 -8.02 55.46 18.00
C PRO A 28 -9.40 54.86 18.29
N ALA A 29 -9.63 54.60 19.57
CA ALA A 29 -10.82 54.00 20.14
C ALA A 29 -12.10 54.83 19.93
N PRO A 30 -13.22 54.19 19.60
CA PRO A 30 -14.55 54.66 19.98
C PRO A 30 -14.89 54.15 21.38
N ASP A 31 -15.31 55.05 22.27
CA ASP A 31 -15.92 54.72 23.58
C ASP A 31 -17.12 53.76 23.37
N GLU A 32 -17.00 52.52 23.85
CA GLU A 32 -18.14 51.62 24.06
C GLU A 32 -18.32 51.31 25.56
N PRO A 33 -19.57 51.23 26.04
CA PRO A 33 -19.87 51.11 27.46
C PRO A 33 -19.33 49.80 28.02
N THR A 34 -18.68 49.90 29.18
CA THR A 34 -18.26 48.76 29.98
C THR A 34 -19.48 47.99 30.47
N GLU A 35 -19.77 46.85 29.83
CA GLU A 35 -20.67 45.82 30.36
C GLU A 35 -19.96 44.47 30.20
N ASN A 36 -18.96 44.25 31.06
CA ASN A 36 -18.26 42.96 31.19
C ASN A 36 -19.02 42.10 32.20
N GLU A 37 -20.27 41.74 31.88
CA GLU A 37 -20.91 40.61 32.55
C GLU A 37 -20.38 39.32 31.90
N PRO A 38 -19.82 38.37 32.65
CA PRO A 38 -19.48 37.07 32.10
C PRO A 38 -20.79 36.38 31.72
N THR A 39 -21.11 36.38 30.42
CA THR A 39 -22.18 35.54 29.88
C THR A 39 -21.85 34.09 30.28
N PRO A 40 -22.74 33.38 30.99
CA PRO A 40 -22.47 31.99 31.34
C PRO A 40 -22.26 31.21 30.04
N GLU A 41 -21.09 30.56 29.91
CA GLU A 41 -20.83 29.65 28.81
C GLU A 41 -21.95 28.59 28.79
N PRO A 42 -22.60 28.35 27.64
CA PRO A 42 -23.65 27.34 27.57
C PRO A 42 -23.07 25.99 27.98
N GLU A 43 -23.73 25.32 28.92
CA GLU A 43 -23.36 23.96 29.30
C GLU A 43 -23.33 23.07 28.04
N PRO A 44 -22.30 22.23 27.86
CA PRO A 44 -22.16 21.44 26.65
C PRO A 44 -23.30 20.44 26.52
N ASP A 45 -23.98 20.44 25.37
CA ASP A 45 -25.04 19.47 25.07
C ASP A 45 -24.50 18.02 25.11
N VAL A 46 -25.13 17.18 25.93
CA VAL A 46 -24.72 15.77 26.09
C VAL A 46 -25.63 14.85 25.27
N PHE A 47 -25.03 14.08 24.35
CA PHE A 47 -25.76 13.11 23.55
C PHE A 47 -26.24 11.90 24.38
N PRO A 48 -27.45 11.36 24.12
CA PRO A 48 -27.94 10.15 24.78
C PRO A 48 -27.00 8.96 24.57
N ARG A 49 -26.77 8.17 25.63
CA ARG A 49 -25.89 6.98 25.58
C ARG A 49 -26.25 6.00 24.46
N ALA A 50 -27.54 5.76 24.26
CA ALA A 50 -28.03 4.84 23.24
C ALA A 50 -27.62 5.28 21.83
N TYR A 51 -27.72 6.58 21.53
CA TYR A 51 -27.33 7.15 20.24
C TYR A 51 -25.83 6.99 19.97
N VAL A 52 -24.97 7.34 20.94
CA VAL A 52 -23.52 7.21 20.77
C VAL A 52 -23.11 5.74 20.65
N GLN A 53 -23.79 4.84 21.36
CA GLN A 53 -23.53 3.39 21.25
C GLN A 53 -23.88 2.86 19.85
N GLN A 54 -25.03 3.25 19.31
CA GLN A 54 -25.40 2.93 17.94
C GLN A 54 -24.36 3.46 16.94
N LEU A 55 -23.96 4.73 17.08
CA LEU A 55 -22.97 5.34 16.21
C LEU A 55 -21.60 4.62 16.29
N ARG A 56 -21.19 4.15 17.47
CA ARG A 56 -19.96 3.35 17.61
C ARG A 56 -20.06 2.01 16.90
N GLN A 57 -21.22 1.35 16.99
CA GLN A 57 -21.46 0.08 16.31
C GLN A 57 -21.41 0.26 14.79
N GLU A 58 -22.12 1.26 14.26
CA GLU A 58 -22.12 1.58 12.84
C GLU A 58 -20.71 1.91 12.34
N ASN A 59 -19.96 2.74 13.06
CA ASN A 59 -18.56 3.05 12.72
C ASN A 59 -17.63 1.83 12.82
N ALA A 60 -17.88 0.89 13.74
CA ALA A 60 -17.13 -0.36 13.79
C ALA A 60 -17.40 -1.19 12.52
N ASP A 61 -18.67 -1.29 12.11
CA ASP A 61 -19.06 -2.03 10.92
C ASP A 61 -18.49 -1.41 9.64
N TYR A 62 -18.49 -0.09 9.51
CA TYR A 62 -17.85 0.59 8.38
C TYR A 62 -16.36 0.31 8.31
N ARG A 63 -15.65 0.35 9.45
CA ARG A 63 -14.22 0.00 9.48
C ARG A 63 -13.97 -1.44 9.09
N ASN A 64 -14.82 -2.37 9.50
CA ASN A 64 -14.70 -3.78 9.13
C ASN A 64 -14.94 -3.98 7.62
N ARG A 65 -15.95 -3.31 7.06
CA ARG A 65 -16.25 -3.35 5.62
C ARG A 65 -15.14 -2.74 4.78
N ALA A 66 -14.58 -1.61 5.21
CA ALA A 66 -13.45 -0.96 4.53
C ALA A 66 -12.23 -1.89 4.48
N LYS A 67 -11.84 -2.48 5.62
CA LYS A 67 -10.74 -3.47 5.67
C LYS A 67 -10.98 -4.65 4.75
N ALA A 68 -12.20 -5.20 4.76
CA ALA A 68 -12.54 -6.32 3.88
C ALA A 68 -12.47 -5.93 2.39
N ALA A 69 -12.88 -4.71 2.05
CA ALA A 69 -12.76 -4.19 0.68
C ALA A 69 -11.29 -4.02 0.27
N ASP A 70 -10.45 -3.47 1.14
CA ASP A 70 -9.01 -3.32 0.89
C ASP A 70 -8.31 -4.68 0.68
N ASP A 71 -8.67 -5.68 1.49
CA ASP A 71 -8.13 -7.03 1.36
C ASP A 71 -8.55 -7.70 0.04
N LEU A 72 -9.81 -7.51 -0.37
CA LEU A 72 -10.31 -8.00 -1.65
C LEU A 72 -9.65 -7.28 -2.84
N ALA A 73 -9.43 -5.96 -2.74
CA ALA A 73 -8.76 -5.18 -3.77
C ALA A 73 -7.33 -5.68 -4.00
N LYS A 74 -6.56 -5.93 -2.92
CA LYS A 74 -5.20 -6.50 -2.99
C LYS A 74 -5.18 -7.88 -3.63
N ARG A 75 -6.13 -8.74 -3.25
CA ARG A 75 -6.26 -10.08 -3.85
C ARG A 75 -6.57 -9.99 -5.34
N LEU A 76 -7.51 -9.12 -5.73
CA LEU A 76 -7.86 -8.92 -7.13
C LEU A 76 -6.67 -8.40 -7.93
N HIS A 77 -5.93 -7.42 -7.41
CA HIS A 77 -4.70 -6.92 -8.03
C HIS A 77 -3.68 -8.03 -8.26
N THR A 78 -3.45 -8.88 -7.25
CA THR A 78 -2.54 -10.03 -7.37
C THR A 78 -3.00 -11.01 -8.47
N GLU A 79 -4.30 -11.27 -8.59
CA GLU A 79 -4.83 -12.13 -9.65
C GLU A 79 -4.74 -11.49 -11.04
N LEU A 80 -4.95 -10.17 -11.17
CA LEU A 80 -4.74 -9.46 -12.43
C LEU A 80 -3.27 -9.54 -12.87
N VAL A 81 -2.33 -9.31 -11.93
CA VAL A 81 -0.89 -9.47 -12.18
C VAL A 81 -0.58 -10.90 -12.61
N ARG A 82 -1.12 -11.91 -11.91
CA ARG A 82 -0.96 -13.33 -12.28
C ARG A 82 -1.48 -13.60 -13.69
N ALA A 83 -2.63 -13.04 -14.06
CA ALA A 83 -3.23 -13.22 -15.38
C ALA A 83 -2.34 -12.68 -16.52
N THR A 84 -1.51 -11.66 -16.26
CA THR A 84 -0.54 -11.18 -17.26
C THR A 84 0.56 -12.21 -17.57
N GLY A 85 0.89 -13.09 -16.62
CA GLY A 85 1.94 -14.10 -16.76
C GLY A 85 3.36 -13.56 -17.00
N LYS A 86 3.59 -12.26 -16.79
CA LYS A 86 4.89 -11.59 -17.00
C LYS A 86 5.84 -11.75 -15.81
N LEU A 87 5.32 -11.72 -14.58
CA LEU A 87 6.09 -11.86 -13.34
C LEU A 87 6.17 -13.32 -12.88
N ALA A 88 7.28 -13.68 -12.24
CA ALA A 88 7.47 -15.00 -11.65
C ALA A 88 6.60 -15.19 -10.39
N ASP A 89 6.56 -14.17 -9.52
CA ASP A 89 5.66 -14.10 -8.38
C ASP A 89 4.76 -12.86 -8.52
N PRO A 90 3.42 -13.01 -8.53
CA PRO A 90 2.51 -11.87 -8.63
C PRO A 90 2.52 -10.97 -7.39
N THR A 91 3.03 -11.44 -6.24
CA THR A 91 3.13 -10.64 -5.00
C THR A 91 4.31 -9.67 -4.98
N ASP A 92 5.23 -9.77 -5.94
CA ASP A 92 6.36 -8.83 -6.09
C ASP A 92 5.90 -7.44 -6.58
N MET A 93 4.70 -7.34 -7.14
CA MET A 93 4.13 -6.08 -7.61
C MET A 93 3.45 -5.34 -6.44
N PRO A 94 3.87 -4.11 -6.09
CA PRO A 94 3.18 -3.32 -5.08
C PRO A 94 1.75 -3.00 -5.51
N PHE A 95 0.83 -3.01 -4.54
CA PHE A 95 -0.56 -2.63 -4.77
C PHE A 95 -0.66 -1.15 -5.12
N ASP A 96 -1.39 -0.86 -6.20
CA ASP A 96 -1.81 0.48 -6.59
C ASP A 96 -3.27 0.39 -7.04
N ALA A 97 -4.11 1.31 -6.56
CA ALA A 97 -5.52 1.34 -6.89
C ALA A 97 -5.76 1.61 -8.39
N GLU A 98 -4.88 2.40 -9.03
CA GLU A 98 -5.02 2.74 -10.45
C GLU A 98 -4.89 1.52 -11.36
N HIS A 99 -4.17 0.49 -10.93
CA HIS A 99 -4.03 -0.77 -11.67
C HIS A 99 -5.34 -1.57 -11.78
N LEU A 100 -6.32 -1.31 -10.90
CA LEU A 100 -7.61 -1.99 -10.92
C LEU A 100 -8.58 -1.36 -11.93
N GLU A 101 -8.44 -0.05 -12.16
CA GLU A 101 -9.31 0.72 -13.06
C GLU A 101 -8.76 0.76 -14.48
N ASP A 102 -7.44 0.78 -14.63
CA ASP A 102 -6.76 0.90 -15.91
C ASP A 102 -5.76 -0.25 -16.15
N PRO A 103 -6.10 -1.22 -17.02
CA PRO A 103 -5.22 -2.33 -17.33
C PRO A 103 -3.94 -1.89 -18.07
N ASP A 104 -3.98 -0.80 -18.84
CA ASP A 104 -2.81 -0.35 -19.59
C ASP A 104 -1.74 0.20 -18.63
N LYS A 105 -2.16 0.94 -17.60
CA LYS A 105 -1.27 1.37 -16.51
C LYS A 105 -0.62 0.19 -15.80
N LEU A 106 -1.38 -0.86 -15.49
CA LEU A 106 -0.84 -2.07 -14.88
C LEU A 106 0.26 -2.68 -15.76
N THR A 107 0.03 -2.80 -17.06
CA THR A 107 1.04 -3.38 -17.97
C THR A 107 2.29 -2.51 -18.08
N ALA A 108 2.14 -1.19 -18.15
CA ALA A 108 3.25 -0.25 -18.19
C ALA A 108 4.09 -0.30 -16.92
N SER A 109 3.45 -0.34 -15.74
CA SER A 109 4.13 -0.48 -14.45
C SER A 109 4.88 -1.80 -14.33
N ILE A 110 4.32 -2.90 -14.82
CA ILE A 110 5.01 -4.20 -14.88
C ILE A 110 6.24 -4.12 -15.78
N ASP A 111 6.12 -3.51 -16.97
CA ASP A 111 7.23 -3.40 -17.91
C ASP A 111 8.36 -2.51 -17.35
N GLN A 112 8.01 -1.42 -16.67
CA GLN A 112 8.96 -0.59 -15.94
C GLN A 112 9.65 -1.36 -14.81
N LEU A 113 8.90 -2.11 -14.01
CA LEU A 113 9.45 -2.94 -12.93
C LEU A 113 10.43 -3.98 -13.48
N LEU A 114 10.10 -4.64 -14.59
CA LEU A 114 10.95 -5.61 -15.24
C LEU A 114 12.22 -5.00 -15.86
N SER A 115 12.14 -3.76 -16.33
CA SER A 115 13.32 -3.01 -16.80
C SER A 115 14.33 -2.78 -15.67
N VAL A 116 13.84 -2.40 -14.48
CA VAL A 116 14.69 -2.17 -13.29
C VAL A 116 15.14 -3.49 -12.65
N LYS A 117 14.25 -4.48 -12.59
CA LYS A 117 14.45 -5.76 -11.91
C LYS A 117 14.18 -6.93 -12.87
N PRO A 118 15.09 -7.21 -13.81
CA PRO A 118 14.89 -8.24 -14.82
C PRO A 118 14.80 -9.66 -14.25
N HIS A 119 15.28 -9.89 -13.03
CA HIS A 119 15.22 -11.19 -12.36
C HIS A 119 13.81 -11.58 -11.90
N LEU A 120 12.87 -10.63 -11.80
CA LEU A 120 11.47 -10.89 -11.45
C LEU A 120 10.64 -11.44 -12.61
N LYS A 121 11.20 -11.46 -13.83
CA LYS A 121 10.51 -11.98 -15.01
C LYS A 121 10.27 -13.48 -14.89
N ALA A 122 9.07 -13.90 -15.26
CA ALA A 122 8.72 -15.31 -15.34
C ALA A 122 9.72 -16.07 -16.24
N ARG A 123 10.35 -17.10 -15.68
CA ARG A 123 11.25 -17.98 -16.43
C ARG A 123 10.43 -19.12 -17.03
N ARG A 124 10.34 -19.19 -18.36
CA ARG A 124 9.85 -20.39 -19.04
C ARG A 124 11.04 -21.28 -19.36
N ILE A 125 11.18 -22.37 -18.62
CA ILE A 125 12.11 -23.44 -18.98
C ILE A 125 11.40 -24.24 -20.08
N VAL A 126 11.80 -24.02 -21.33
CA VAL A 126 11.28 -24.74 -22.49
C VAL A 126 12.36 -25.71 -22.96
N GLY A 127 12.02 -27.00 -23.02
CA GLY A 127 12.93 -28.07 -23.45
C GLY A 127 12.78 -29.33 -22.60
N ALA A 128 13.13 -30.49 -23.16
CA ALA A 128 13.22 -31.73 -22.39
C ALA A 128 14.32 -31.60 -21.34
N VAL A 129 13.95 -31.57 -20.06
CA VAL A 129 14.87 -31.36 -18.92
C VAL A 129 15.76 -32.58 -18.65
N GLY A 130 15.84 -33.52 -19.60
CA GLY A 130 16.66 -34.73 -19.51
C GLY A 130 16.29 -35.68 -18.37
N GLN A 131 15.20 -35.41 -17.65
CA GLN A 131 14.67 -36.28 -16.61
C GLN A 131 13.54 -37.13 -17.19
N GLY A 132 13.82 -38.43 -17.34
CA GLY A 132 12.94 -39.41 -17.96
C GLY A 132 13.29 -39.70 -19.42
N GLU A 133 12.86 -40.86 -19.90
CA GLU A 133 12.97 -41.31 -21.30
C GLU A 133 12.39 -40.20 -22.21
N SER A 134 13.26 -39.38 -22.78
CA SER A 134 12.89 -38.40 -23.81
C SER A 134 12.92 -39.08 -25.17
N GLY A 135 12.28 -40.25 -25.25
CA GLY A 135 12.23 -41.05 -26.46
C GLY A 135 11.04 -40.60 -27.28
N THR A 136 11.29 -40.19 -28.53
CA THR A 136 10.31 -40.53 -29.57
C THR A 136 10.16 -42.04 -29.51
N THR A 137 9.07 -42.53 -28.92
CA THR A 137 8.70 -43.92 -29.06
C THR A 137 8.43 -44.10 -30.55
N THR A 138 9.43 -44.52 -31.32
CA THR A 138 9.21 -45.16 -32.60
C THR A 138 8.32 -46.33 -32.26
N GLY A 139 7.01 -46.13 -32.46
CA GLY A 139 5.99 -47.09 -32.09
C GLY A 139 6.38 -48.44 -32.68
N VAL A 140 6.27 -49.48 -31.87
CA VAL A 140 6.52 -50.85 -32.32
C VAL A 140 5.60 -51.14 -33.50
N ASP A 141 6.17 -51.33 -34.69
CA ASP A 141 5.40 -51.65 -35.89
C ASP A 141 4.99 -53.13 -35.84
N LEU A 142 3.83 -53.38 -35.23
CA LEU A 142 3.23 -54.71 -35.14
C LEU A 142 2.99 -55.31 -36.53
N LEU A 143 2.72 -54.48 -37.54
CA LEU A 143 2.47 -54.90 -38.91
C LEU A 143 3.76 -55.32 -39.63
N GLY A 144 4.87 -54.63 -39.39
CA GLY A 144 6.21 -55.03 -39.83
C GLY A 144 6.65 -56.37 -39.21
N ILE A 145 6.39 -56.57 -37.92
CA ILE A 145 6.67 -57.84 -37.22
C ILE A 145 5.81 -58.98 -37.80
N MET A 146 4.53 -58.73 -38.05
CA MET A 146 3.63 -59.75 -38.62
C MET A 146 3.91 -60.05 -40.10
N ARG A 147 4.49 -59.10 -40.86
CA ARG A 147 4.91 -59.32 -42.26
C ARG A 147 6.34 -59.83 -42.40
N GLY A 148 7.11 -59.91 -41.31
CA GLY A 148 8.52 -60.30 -41.33
C GLY A 148 9.43 -59.27 -42.00
N THR A 149 9.01 -58.00 -42.05
CA THR A 149 9.74 -56.88 -42.67
C THR A 149 10.30 -55.91 -41.63
N ALA A 150 10.35 -56.32 -40.35
CA ALA A 150 10.94 -55.57 -39.26
C ALA A 150 12.45 -55.76 -39.19
#